data_AF-A0A661Q7W6-F1
#
_entry.id   AF-A0A661Q7W6-F1
#
_cell.length_a   1.000
_cell.length_b   1.000
_cell.length_c   1.000
_cell.angle_alpha   90.00
_cell.angle_beta   90.00
_cell.angle_gamma   90.00
#
_symmetry.space_group_name_H-M   'P 1'
#
loop_
_entity.id
_entity.type
_entity.pdbx_description
1 polymer ?
#
loop_
_entity_poly.entity_id
_entity_poly.type
_entity_poly.pdbx_seq_one_letter_code
_entity_poly.pdbx_strand_id
1 'polypeptide(L)'
;MQFVSWFFNNFGLFFGAVFLVYIYLMINRLTIIYDYLRFVSIRDLSYREEVGQRDSLTFLRPFFARLRAASSAGRESVIDAIWSEVEGRIGIHFTALNGYVNTLILIGFAGTIFGSIGAFNEMFTGLARGETATVVFAAAWNSGLATALYTSLGAGVIGGIVVTLIYSRYLMTRMKRLETLVGLRISEIIGRQAEAQ
;
A
#
# COMPACT_ATOMS: atom_id res chain seq x y z
N MET A 1 36.37 -6.92 12.95
CA MET A 1 35.77 -6.51 11.67
C MET A 1 35.16 -7.69 10.87
N GLN A 2 34.46 -8.67 11.50
CA GLN A 2 33.96 -9.85 10.75
C GLN A 2 32.59 -10.44 11.15
N PHE A 3 32.09 -10.30 12.39
CA PHE A 3 30.72 -10.74 12.74
C PHE A 3 29.93 -9.77 13.65
N VAL A 4 30.49 -8.64 14.12
CA VAL A 4 29.69 -7.57 14.79
C VAL A 4 29.42 -6.27 13.99
N SER A 5 30.20 -5.71 13.06
CA SER A 5 31.28 -6.24 12.23
C SER A 5 30.69 -7.01 11.04
N TRP A 6 29.82 -7.96 11.36
CA TRP A 6 28.79 -8.46 10.46
C TRP A 6 27.40 -8.62 11.07
N PHE A 7 27.08 -8.38 12.37
CA PHE A 7 25.72 -8.58 12.98
C PHE A 7 24.98 -7.33 13.48
N PHE A 8 25.63 -6.37 14.13
CA PHE A 8 25.15 -4.96 14.07
C PHE A 8 25.52 -4.31 12.72
N ASN A 9 26.26 -5.06 11.91
CA ASN A 9 26.37 -4.99 10.45
C ASN A 9 25.48 -6.04 9.72
N ASN A 10 24.66 -6.87 10.42
CA ASN A 10 23.62 -7.77 9.86
C ASN A 10 22.31 -7.68 10.67
N PHE A 11 21.48 -6.77 10.21
CA PHE A 11 20.02 -6.88 10.20
C PHE A 11 19.23 -6.41 11.43
N GLY A 12 19.55 -6.71 12.70
CA GLY A 12 18.65 -6.42 13.83
C GLY A 12 18.03 -5.00 13.88
N LEU A 13 18.87 -3.97 14.06
CA LEU A 13 18.42 -2.58 14.21
C LEU A 13 18.05 -1.93 12.86
N PHE A 14 18.78 -2.27 11.77
CA PHE A 14 18.49 -1.74 10.43
C PHE A 14 17.16 -2.28 9.88
N PHE A 15 16.91 -3.59 9.94
CA PHE A 15 15.67 -4.17 9.46
C PHE A 15 14.51 -3.77 10.36
N GLY A 16 14.68 -3.70 11.68
CA GLY A 16 13.68 -3.13 12.58
C GLY A 16 13.30 -1.69 12.20
N ALA A 17 14.28 -0.79 12.05
CA ALA A 17 14.04 0.61 11.70
C ALA A 17 13.42 0.77 10.30
N VAL A 18 13.95 0.09 9.29
CA VAL A 18 13.41 0.16 7.92
C VAL A 18 11.99 -0.44 7.88
N PHE A 19 11.74 -1.57 8.54
CA PHE A 19 10.42 -2.19 8.64
C PHE A 19 9.40 -1.24 9.30
N LEU A 20 9.77 -0.54 10.38
CA LEU A 20 8.95 0.49 11.01
C LEU A 20 8.70 1.69 10.09
N VAL A 21 9.70 2.14 9.32
CA VAL A 21 9.52 3.20 8.31
C VAL A 21 8.53 2.77 7.22
N TYR A 22 8.63 1.53 6.72
CA TYR A 22 7.67 1.01 5.73
C TYR A 22 6.26 0.85 6.31
N ILE A 23 6.11 0.41 7.56
CA ILE A 23 4.81 0.42 8.27
C ILE A 23 4.26 1.84 8.38
N TYR A 24 5.07 2.82 8.79
CA TYR A 24 4.65 4.22 8.87
C TYR A 24 4.21 4.77 7.50
N LEU A 25 4.98 4.50 6.45
CA LEU A 25 4.64 4.90 5.08
C LEU A 25 3.35 4.24 4.59
N MET A 26 3.13 2.96 4.91
CA MET A 26 1.89 2.25 4.61
C MET A 26 0.69 2.84 5.35
N ILE A 27 0.81 3.11 6.65
CA ILE A 27 -0.25 3.74 7.46
C ILE A 27 -0.58 5.13 6.90
N ASN A 28 0.44 5.96 6.64
CA ASN A 28 0.25 7.30 6.08
C ASN A 28 -0.48 7.26 4.72
N ARG A 29 -0.09 6.37 3.80
CA ARG A 29 -0.79 6.20 2.52
C ARG A 29 -2.21 5.65 2.69
N LEU A 30 -2.43 4.71 3.62
CA LEU A 30 -3.77 4.21 3.95
C LEU A 30 -4.68 5.33 4.47
N THR A 31 -4.18 6.21 5.33
CA THR A 31 -4.92 7.38 5.83
C THR A 31 -5.28 8.34 4.68
N ILE A 32 -4.32 8.68 3.80
CA ILE A 32 -4.58 9.56 2.65
C ILE A 32 -5.63 8.96 1.70
N ILE A 33 -5.49 7.67 1.35
CA ILE A 33 -6.48 6.98 0.49
C ILE A 33 -7.84 6.92 1.19
N TYR A 34 -7.87 6.66 2.50
CA TYR A 34 -9.10 6.67 3.28
C TYR A 34 -9.75 8.06 3.27
N ASP A 35 -9.01 9.15 3.44
CA ASP A 35 -9.58 10.49 3.45
C ASP A 35 -10.19 10.90 2.09
N TYR A 36 -9.60 10.49 0.97
CA TYR A 36 -10.22 10.64 -0.34
C TYR A 36 -11.47 9.76 -0.52
N LEU A 37 -11.44 8.52 -0.02
CA LEU A 37 -12.49 7.52 -0.25
C LEU A 37 -13.58 7.45 0.85
N ARG A 38 -13.43 8.12 2.00
CA ARG A 38 -14.36 8.01 3.14
C ARG A 38 -15.77 8.46 2.78
N PHE A 39 -15.86 9.54 1.99
CA PHE A 39 -17.09 10.12 1.48
C PHE A 39 -17.75 9.31 0.35
N VAL A 40 -17.08 8.30 -0.21
CA VAL A 40 -17.67 7.36 -1.18
C VAL A 40 -18.48 6.31 -0.42
N SER A 41 -19.74 6.62 -0.09
CA SER A 41 -20.59 5.70 0.68
C SER A 41 -20.80 4.36 -0.04
N ILE A 42 -20.74 3.27 0.74
CA ILE A 42 -21.05 1.92 0.28
C ILE A 42 -22.57 1.66 0.31
N ARG A 43 -23.30 2.36 1.19
CA ARG A 43 -24.76 2.32 1.29
C ARG A 43 -25.34 3.64 0.79
N ASP A 44 -25.99 3.62 -0.37
CA ASP A 44 -27.40 4.00 -0.45
C ASP A 44 -28.03 3.68 -1.81
N LEU A 45 -29.30 3.30 -1.79
CA LEU A 45 -30.12 2.99 -2.98
C LEU A 45 -30.84 4.23 -3.55
N SER A 46 -30.66 5.42 -2.97
CA SER A 46 -31.22 6.69 -3.44
C SER A 46 -30.47 7.23 -4.67
N TYR A 47 -30.56 6.49 -5.78
CA TYR A 47 -29.83 6.70 -7.04
C TYR A 47 -30.21 7.97 -7.83
N ARG A 48 -30.91 8.96 -7.25
CA ARG A 48 -31.68 9.93 -8.07
C ARG A 48 -31.52 11.43 -7.89
N GLU A 49 -30.91 11.97 -6.82
CA GLU A 49 -30.94 13.44 -6.62
C GLU A 49 -29.59 14.16 -6.70
N GLU A 50 -28.50 13.69 -6.09
CA GLU A 50 -27.31 14.56 -5.91
C GLU A 50 -25.94 13.97 -6.33
N VAL A 51 -25.83 13.54 -7.60
CA VAL A 51 -24.51 13.28 -8.24
C VAL A 51 -23.63 14.56 -8.24
N GLY A 52 -24.23 15.74 -8.06
CA GLY A 52 -23.55 17.04 -8.01
C GLY A 52 -23.00 17.49 -6.65
N GLN A 53 -23.43 16.93 -5.52
CA GLN A 53 -23.07 17.46 -4.18
C GLN A 53 -22.14 16.55 -3.36
N ARG A 54 -21.77 15.35 -3.84
CA ARG A 54 -20.86 14.47 -3.07
C ARG A 54 -19.49 15.11 -2.87
N ASP A 55 -19.09 15.28 -1.61
CA ASP A 55 -17.78 15.82 -1.20
C ASP A 55 -16.59 15.09 -1.84
N SER A 56 -16.76 13.79 -2.15
CA SER A 56 -15.77 12.96 -2.85
C SER A 56 -15.42 13.47 -4.26
N LEU A 57 -16.22 14.36 -4.85
CA LEU A 57 -15.99 14.92 -6.20
C LEU A 57 -15.56 16.41 -6.16
N THR A 58 -15.38 17.00 -4.97
CA THR A 58 -15.11 18.43 -4.82
C THR A 58 -13.82 18.87 -5.52
N PHE A 59 -12.79 18.02 -5.55
CA PHE A 59 -11.53 18.30 -6.26
C PHE A 59 -11.67 18.28 -7.80
N LEU A 60 -12.70 17.63 -8.35
CA LEU A 60 -12.98 17.58 -9.79
C LEU A 60 -13.93 18.69 -10.27
N ARG A 61 -14.54 19.46 -9.36
CA ARG A 61 -15.40 20.62 -9.71
C ARG A 61 -14.81 21.56 -10.77
N PRO A 62 -13.53 22.01 -10.71
CA PRO A 62 -12.98 22.89 -11.75
C PRO A 62 -12.86 22.20 -13.12
N PHE A 63 -12.59 20.89 -13.15
CA PHE A 63 -12.54 20.12 -14.40
C PHE A 63 -13.94 19.88 -14.98
N PHE A 64 -14.94 19.58 -14.14
CA PHE A 64 -16.33 19.49 -14.59
C PHE A 64 -16.88 20.83 -15.09
N ALA A 65 -16.45 21.96 -14.51
CA ALA A 65 -16.76 23.30 -15.02
C ALA A 65 -16.12 23.54 -16.40
N ARG A 66 -14.85 23.15 -16.58
CA ARG A 66 -14.19 23.18 -17.90
C ARG A 66 -14.89 22.27 -18.92
N LEU A 67 -15.33 21.07 -18.53
CA LEU A 67 -16.07 20.15 -19.41
C LEU A 67 -17.40 20.74 -19.88
N ARG A 68 -18.10 21.47 -18.98
CA ARG A 68 -19.33 22.21 -19.32
C ARG A 68 -19.12 23.38 -20.27
N ALA A 69 -17.94 24.00 -20.26
CA ALA A 69 -17.58 25.12 -21.13
C ALA A 69 -16.82 24.70 -22.41
N ALA A 70 -16.36 23.45 -22.50
CA ALA A 70 -15.61 22.95 -23.64
C ALA A 70 -16.50 22.76 -24.87
N SER A 71 -16.00 23.18 -26.03
CA SER A 71 -16.56 22.81 -27.34
C SER A 71 -16.34 21.31 -27.62
N SER A 72 -17.05 20.77 -28.60
CA SER A 72 -16.94 19.37 -29.02
C SER A 72 -15.50 18.91 -29.27
N ALA A 73 -14.67 19.74 -29.91
CA ALA A 73 -13.27 19.45 -30.21
C ALA A 73 -12.33 19.44 -28.98
N GLY A 74 -12.71 20.09 -27.87
CA GLY A 74 -11.93 20.11 -26.63
C GLY A 74 -12.42 19.12 -25.57
N ARG A 75 -13.52 18.41 -25.81
CA ARG A 75 -14.22 17.62 -24.80
C ARG A 75 -13.41 16.41 -24.33
N GLU A 76 -12.81 15.66 -25.26
CA GLU A 76 -12.02 14.45 -24.96
C GLU A 76 -10.78 14.77 -24.10
N SER A 77 -10.02 15.81 -24.44
CA SER A 77 -8.84 16.21 -23.65
C SER A 77 -9.17 16.65 -22.22
N VAL A 78 -10.38 17.17 -21.97
CA VAL A 78 -10.85 17.49 -20.61
C VAL A 78 -11.31 16.23 -19.87
N ILE A 79 -11.85 15.22 -20.56
CA ILE A 79 -12.15 13.90 -19.98
C ILE A 79 -10.87 13.19 -19.57
N ASP A 80 -9.85 13.18 -20.44
CA ASP A 80 -8.54 12.61 -20.13
C ASP A 80 -7.87 13.32 -18.95
N ALA A 81 -7.98 14.65 -18.88
CA ALA A 81 -7.50 15.42 -17.74
C ALA A 81 -8.23 15.09 -16.42
N ILE A 82 -9.55 14.80 -16.46
CA ILE A 82 -10.30 14.34 -15.29
C ILE A 82 -9.78 12.98 -14.81
N TRP A 83 -9.58 12.03 -15.74
CA TRP A 83 -9.04 10.71 -15.39
C TRP A 83 -7.60 10.77 -14.89
N SER A 84 -6.76 11.58 -15.52
CA SER A 84 -5.38 11.82 -15.09
C SER A 84 -5.30 12.43 -13.68
N GLU A 85 -6.21 13.34 -13.32
CA GLU A 85 -6.27 13.90 -11.97
C GLU A 85 -6.73 12.86 -10.92
N VAL A 86 -7.66 11.96 -11.29
CA VAL A 86 -8.12 10.84 -10.44
C VAL A 86 -6.98 9.84 -10.22
N GLU A 87 -6.27 9.44 -11.27
CA GLU A 87 -5.12 8.53 -11.18
C GLU A 87 -3.95 9.17 -10.43
N GLY A 88 -3.65 10.45 -10.69
CA GLY A 88 -2.60 11.21 -10.04
C GLY A 88 -2.82 11.40 -8.54
N ARG A 89 -4.05 11.71 -8.10
CA ARG A 89 -4.36 11.92 -6.67
C ARG A 89 -4.63 10.65 -5.87
N ILE A 90 -5.12 9.59 -6.51
CA ILE A 90 -5.58 8.39 -5.82
C ILE A 90 -4.82 7.15 -6.30
N GLY A 91 -4.78 6.90 -7.61
CA GLY A 91 -4.08 5.76 -8.21
C GLY A 91 -2.60 5.65 -7.80
N ILE A 92 -1.86 6.76 -7.80
CA ILE A 92 -0.45 6.80 -7.35
C ILE A 92 -0.31 6.29 -5.90
N HIS A 93 -1.26 6.56 -5.02
CA HIS A 93 -1.20 6.07 -3.63
C HIS A 93 -1.51 4.58 -3.52
N PHE A 94 -2.40 4.02 -4.35
CA PHE A 94 -2.61 2.58 -4.45
C PHE A 94 -1.34 1.85 -4.93
N THR A 95 -0.72 2.35 -6.01
CA THR A 95 0.53 1.80 -6.56
C THR A 95 1.67 1.89 -5.55
N ALA A 96 1.82 3.03 -4.85
CA ALA A 96 2.82 3.19 -3.79
C ALA A 96 2.60 2.22 -2.61
N LEU A 97 1.34 2.00 -2.19
CA LEU A 97 1.04 1.07 -1.09
C LEU A 97 1.37 -0.38 -1.47
N ASN A 98 1.05 -0.80 -2.69
CA ASN A 98 1.43 -2.11 -3.22
C ASN A 98 2.96 -2.28 -3.23
N GLY A 99 3.69 -1.27 -3.72
CA GLY A 99 5.15 -1.22 -3.65
C GLY A 99 5.67 -1.39 -2.23
N TYR A 100 5.15 -0.63 -1.26
CA TYR A 100 5.56 -0.70 0.14
C TYR A 100 5.29 -2.09 0.77
N VAL A 101 4.16 -2.73 0.49
CA VAL A 101 3.90 -4.09 0.99
C VAL A 101 4.88 -5.10 0.42
N ASN A 102 5.11 -5.08 -0.90
CA ASN A 102 6.04 -6.01 -1.53
C ASN A 102 7.46 -5.83 -0.99
N THR A 103 7.90 -4.57 -0.80
CA THR A 103 9.19 -4.28 -0.16
C THR A 103 9.24 -4.74 1.30
N LEU A 104 8.18 -4.57 2.09
CA LEU A 104 8.10 -5.04 3.47
C LEU A 104 8.21 -6.57 3.56
N ILE A 105 7.55 -7.31 2.66
CA ILE A 105 7.65 -8.77 2.57
C ILE A 105 9.07 -9.20 2.18
N LEU A 106 9.68 -8.56 1.18
CA LEU A 106 11.07 -8.83 0.77
C LEU A 106 12.08 -8.53 1.89
N ILE A 107 11.85 -7.47 2.67
CA ILE A 107 12.65 -7.11 3.84
C ILE A 107 12.52 -8.19 4.93
N GLY A 108 11.31 -8.67 5.24
CA GLY A 108 11.10 -9.77 6.18
C GLY A 108 11.77 -11.07 5.74
N PHE A 109 11.65 -11.43 4.46
CA PHE A 109 12.30 -12.60 3.88
C PHE A 109 13.83 -12.49 3.93
N ALA A 110 14.40 -11.33 3.58
CA ALA A 110 15.83 -11.09 3.71
C ALA A 110 16.30 -11.22 5.17
N GLY A 111 15.62 -10.56 6.12
CA GLY A 111 15.90 -10.70 7.55
C GLY A 111 15.91 -12.16 8.03
N THR A 112 15.07 -13.00 7.43
CA THR A 112 15.01 -14.44 7.71
C THR A 112 16.26 -15.18 7.24
N ILE A 113 16.71 -14.92 6.01
CA ILE A 113 17.94 -15.49 5.46
C ILE A 113 19.15 -15.09 6.32
N PHE A 114 19.33 -13.80 6.57
CA PHE A 114 20.51 -13.31 7.29
C PHE A 114 20.52 -13.73 8.77
N GLY A 115 19.37 -13.74 9.45
CA GLY A 115 19.28 -14.29 10.81
C GLY A 115 19.54 -15.80 10.87
N SER A 116 19.14 -16.56 9.85
CA SER A 116 19.46 -17.98 9.73
C SER A 116 20.96 -18.23 9.50
N ILE A 117 21.60 -17.47 8.61
CA ILE A 117 23.06 -17.56 8.38
C ILE A 117 23.81 -17.22 9.67
N GLY A 118 23.34 -16.22 10.43
CA GLY A 118 23.93 -15.84 11.73
C GLY A 118 23.85 -16.98 12.75
N ALA A 119 22.66 -17.53 12.94
CA ALA A 119 22.42 -18.68 13.80
C ALA A 119 23.30 -19.88 13.43
N PHE A 120 23.42 -20.22 12.14
CA PHE A 120 24.28 -21.32 11.69
C PHE A 120 25.78 -21.04 11.90
N ASN A 121 26.25 -19.81 11.65
CA ASN A 121 27.66 -19.46 11.85
C ASN A 121 28.07 -19.54 13.33
N GLU A 122 27.20 -19.06 14.23
CA GLU A 122 27.38 -19.22 15.67
C GLU A 122 27.32 -20.71 16.07
N MET A 123 26.42 -21.49 15.46
CA MET A 123 26.33 -22.94 15.67
C MET A 123 27.63 -23.67 15.29
N PHE A 124 28.20 -23.39 14.11
CA PHE A 124 29.46 -24.00 13.69
C PHE A 124 30.64 -23.52 14.54
N THR A 125 30.63 -22.26 15.01
CA THR A 125 31.68 -21.73 15.88
C THR A 125 31.68 -22.38 17.27
N GLY A 126 30.50 -22.62 17.86
CA GLY A 126 30.36 -23.34 19.14
C GLY A 126 30.79 -24.81 19.02
N LEU A 127 30.36 -25.50 17.97
CA LEU A 127 30.79 -26.88 17.69
C LEU A 127 32.32 -26.97 17.49
N ALA A 128 32.94 -26.02 16.78
CA ALA A 128 34.39 -25.97 16.59
C ALA A 128 35.18 -25.70 17.89
N ARG A 129 34.53 -25.18 18.94
CA ARG A 129 35.09 -25.00 20.29
C ARG A 129 34.86 -26.21 21.21
N GLY A 130 34.20 -27.26 20.73
CA GLY A 130 33.89 -28.46 21.51
C GLY A 130 32.66 -28.33 22.41
N GLU A 131 31.83 -27.31 22.21
CA GLU A 131 30.57 -27.16 22.95
C GLU A 131 29.56 -28.25 22.54
N THR A 132 28.72 -28.68 23.48
CA THR A 132 27.73 -29.74 23.23
C THR A 132 26.59 -29.25 22.33
N ALA A 133 26.17 -30.09 21.38
CA ALA A 133 25.18 -29.73 20.36
C ALA A 133 23.88 -29.14 20.91
N THR A 134 23.44 -29.55 22.11
CA THR A 134 22.25 -29.00 22.79
C THR A 134 22.43 -27.54 23.23
N VAL A 135 23.59 -27.18 23.80
CA VAL A 135 23.93 -25.81 24.19
C VAL A 135 24.01 -24.91 22.96
N VAL A 136 24.72 -25.40 21.94
CA VAL A 136 24.98 -24.67 20.71
C VAL A 136 23.69 -24.45 19.88
N PHE A 137 22.80 -25.44 19.84
CA PHE A 137 21.50 -25.31 19.17
C PHE A 137 20.56 -24.35 19.91
N ALA A 138 20.54 -24.39 21.25
CA ALA A 138 19.76 -23.45 22.06
C ALA A 138 20.27 -22.01 21.91
N ALA A 139 21.60 -21.82 21.82
CA ALA A 139 22.21 -20.54 21.52
C ALA A 139 21.81 -20.02 20.14
N ALA A 140 21.96 -20.83 19.08
CA ALA A 140 21.58 -20.47 17.71
C ALA A 140 20.08 -20.11 17.58
N TRP A 141 19.20 -20.86 18.27
CA TRP A 141 17.76 -20.60 18.31
C TRP A 141 17.43 -19.23 18.94
N ASN A 142 17.99 -18.95 20.12
CA ASN A 142 17.74 -17.72 20.87
C ASN A 142 18.47 -16.49 20.29
N SER A 143 19.60 -16.69 19.60
CA SER A 143 20.42 -15.63 19.01
C SER A 143 19.82 -15.05 17.71
N GLY A 144 19.45 -15.93 16.77
CA GLY A 144 19.06 -15.50 15.42
C GLY A 144 17.83 -16.19 14.83
N LEU A 145 17.66 -17.50 15.07
CA LEU A 145 16.68 -18.30 14.33
C LEU A 145 15.21 -17.92 14.66
N ALA A 146 14.90 -17.75 15.95
CA ALA A 146 13.55 -17.36 16.37
C ALA A 146 13.18 -15.96 15.85
N THR A 147 14.11 -14.99 15.97
CA THR A 147 13.93 -13.61 15.49
C THR A 147 13.70 -13.55 13.98
N ALA A 148 14.46 -14.34 13.20
CA ALA A 148 14.28 -14.51 11.76
C ALA A 148 12.86 -15.01 11.42
N LEU A 149 12.41 -16.09 12.06
CA LEU A 149 11.07 -16.65 11.87
C LEU A 149 9.95 -15.67 12.22
N TYR A 150 10.05 -14.98 13.37
CA TYR A 150 9.03 -14.00 13.78
C TYR A 150 8.98 -12.78 12.88
N THR A 151 10.11 -12.30 12.35
CA THR A 151 10.12 -11.18 11.39
C THR A 151 9.52 -11.59 10.03
N SER A 152 9.78 -12.81 9.54
CA SER A 152 9.11 -13.33 8.33
C SER A 152 7.60 -13.43 8.50
N LEU A 153 7.14 -14.04 9.61
CA LEU A 153 5.73 -14.24 9.91
C LEU A 153 5.02 -12.90 10.13
N GLY A 154 5.63 -11.97 10.87
CA GLY A 154 5.12 -10.62 11.05
C GLY A 154 4.97 -9.88 9.73
N ALA A 155 6.00 -9.89 8.88
CA ALA A 155 5.96 -9.27 7.55
C ALA A 155 4.86 -9.87 6.65
N GLY A 156 4.77 -11.21 6.62
CA GLY A 156 3.78 -11.94 5.82
C GLY A 156 2.34 -11.70 6.29
N VAL A 157 2.09 -11.71 7.60
CA VAL A 157 0.76 -11.45 8.17
C VAL A 157 0.35 -9.99 7.98
N ILE A 158 1.24 -9.02 8.26
CA ILE A 158 0.95 -7.59 8.08
C ILE A 158 0.71 -7.28 6.59
N GLY A 159 1.61 -7.73 5.70
CA GLY A 159 1.46 -7.56 4.25
C GLY A 159 0.19 -8.24 3.72
N GLY A 160 -0.08 -9.48 4.13
CA GLY A 160 -1.26 -10.25 3.74
C GLY A 160 -2.57 -9.62 4.20
N ILE A 161 -2.65 -9.13 5.44
CA ILE A 161 -3.83 -8.40 5.96
C ILE A 161 -4.06 -7.10 5.18
N VAL A 162 -3.00 -6.29 4.99
CA VAL A 162 -3.12 -5.00 4.30
C VAL A 162 -3.52 -5.20 2.84
N VAL A 163 -2.93 -6.16 2.12
CA VAL A 163 -3.28 -6.46 0.71
C VAL A 163 -4.68 -7.06 0.60
N THR A 164 -5.01 -8.08 1.39
CA THR A 164 -6.22 -8.88 1.17
C THR A 164 -7.47 -8.20 1.71
N LEU A 165 -7.41 -7.66 2.93
CA LEU A 165 -8.60 -7.10 3.61
C LEU A 165 -8.77 -5.61 3.31
N ILE A 166 -7.70 -4.82 3.44
CA ILE A 166 -7.79 -3.36 3.37
C ILE A 166 -7.73 -2.89 1.91
N TYR A 167 -6.67 -3.26 1.19
CA TYR A 167 -6.44 -2.82 -0.20
C TYR A 167 -7.44 -3.46 -1.17
N SER A 168 -7.42 -4.79 -1.32
CA SER A 168 -8.16 -5.51 -2.36
C SER A 168 -9.68 -5.50 -2.14
N ARG A 169 -10.16 -5.77 -0.92
CA ARG A 169 -11.61 -5.82 -0.65
C ARG A 169 -12.24 -4.46 -0.36
N TYR A 170 -11.63 -3.64 0.48
CA TYR A 170 -12.28 -2.41 0.96
C TYR A 170 -11.97 -1.18 0.09
N LEU A 171 -10.69 -0.82 -0.07
CA LEU A 171 -10.29 0.40 -0.77
C LEU A 171 -10.50 0.31 -2.29
N MET A 172 -10.13 -0.81 -2.91
CA MET A 172 -10.29 -1.00 -4.36
C MET A 172 -11.78 -0.98 -4.79
N THR A 173 -12.68 -1.53 -3.95
CA THR A 173 -14.13 -1.48 -4.19
C THR A 173 -14.67 -0.04 -4.11
N ARG A 174 -14.14 0.79 -3.19
CA ARG A 174 -14.48 2.22 -3.13
C ARG A 174 -13.90 3.00 -4.31
N MET A 175 -12.69 2.67 -4.77
CA MET A 175 -12.08 3.29 -5.95
C MET A 175 -12.91 3.03 -7.22
N LYS A 176 -13.25 1.77 -7.52
CA LYS A 176 -14.11 1.42 -8.67
C LYS A 176 -15.47 2.12 -8.64
N ARG A 177 -16.03 2.35 -7.44
CA ARG A 177 -17.26 3.16 -7.28
C ARG A 177 -17.02 4.65 -7.56
N LEU A 178 -15.89 5.21 -7.14
CA LEU A 178 -15.52 6.58 -7.48
C LEU A 178 -15.36 6.76 -9.00
N GLU A 179 -14.65 5.85 -9.67
CA GLU A 179 -14.53 5.81 -11.14
C GLU A 179 -15.91 5.76 -11.80
N THR A 180 -16.80 4.89 -11.32
CA THR A 180 -18.19 4.80 -11.81
C THR A 180 -18.94 6.13 -11.65
N LEU A 181 -18.80 6.81 -10.51
CA LEU A 181 -19.44 8.11 -10.24
C LEU A 181 -18.87 9.23 -11.12
N VAL A 182 -17.56 9.23 -11.38
CA VAL A 182 -16.90 10.16 -12.31
C VAL A 182 -17.40 9.94 -13.72
N GLY A 183 -17.43 8.69 -14.19
CA GLY A 183 -17.96 8.32 -15.51
C GLY A 183 -19.43 8.75 -15.69
N LEU A 184 -20.31 8.41 -14.74
CA LEU A 184 -21.71 8.84 -14.75
C LEU A 184 -21.85 10.37 -14.80
N ARG A 185 -21.03 11.11 -14.05
CA ARG A 185 -21.08 12.58 -14.04
C ARG A 185 -20.57 13.20 -15.35
N ILE A 186 -19.58 12.59 -15.99
CA ILE A 186 -19.13 12.96 -17.34
C ILE A 186 -20.26 12.73 -18.34
N SER A 187 -20.86 11.53 -18.36
CA SER A 187 -21.98 11.21 -19.26
C SER A 187 -23.18 12.14 -19.06
N GLU A 188 -23.53 12.50 -17.82
CA GLU A 188 -24.61 13.44 -17.52
C GLU A 188 -24.33 14.86 -18.04
N ILE A 189 -23.08 15.34 -17.95
CA ILE A 189 -22.67 16.65 -18.49
C ILE A 189 -22.75 16.63 -20.02
N ILE A 190 -22.30 15.56 -20.66
CA ILE A 190 -22.34 15.40 -22.12
C ILE A 190 -23.78 15.31 -22.62
N GLY A 191 -24.64 14.51 -21.96
CA GLY A 191 -26.05 14.35 -22.31
C GLY A 191 -26.81 15.67 -22.25
N ARG A 192 -26.70 16.41 -21.14
CA ARG A 192 -27.32 17.75 -21.01
C ARG A 192 -26.81 18.77 -22.03
N GLN A 193 -25.56 18.64 -22.50
CA GLN A 193 -25.02 19.48 -23.58
C GLN A 193 -25.57 19.07 -24.96
N ALA A 194 -25.89 17.78 -25.18
CA ALA A 194 -26.48 17.29 -26.42
C ALA A 194 -27.99 17.61 -26.52
N GLU A 195 -28.70 17.68 -25.40
CA GLU A 195 -30.11 18.12 -25.33
C GLU A 195 -30.28 19.65 -25.50
N ALA A 196 -29.19 20.42 -25.46
CA ALA A 196 -29.18 21.88 -25.54
C ALA A 196 -28.64 22.43 -26.88
N GLN A 197 -28.46 21.55 -27.88
CA GLN A 197 -28.03 21.86 -29.26
C GLN A 197 -29.12 21.48 -30.26
#